data_AF-B5DUH4-F1
#
_entry.id   AF-B5DUH4-F1
#
_cell.length_a   1.000
_cell.length_b   1.000
_cell.length_c   1.000
_cell.angle_alpha   90.00
_cell.angle_beta   90.00
_cell.angle_gamma   90.00
#
_symmetry.space_group_name_H-M   'P 1'
#
loop_
_entity.id
_entity.type
_entity.pdbx_description
1 polymer ?
#
loop_
_entity_poly.entity_id
_entity_poly.type
_entity_poly.pdbx_seq_one_letter_code
_entity_poly.pdbx_strand_id
1 'polypeptide(L)' 'MRLTNVLFKKVKSKRIMVVLESVVSGHQYNAFRERLAEKIEVIRFDPYSEYIYMDS' A
#
# COMPACT_ATOMS: atom_id res chain seq x y z
N MET A 1 -9.09 -28.63 -20.29
CA MET A 1 -7.65 -28.91 -20.08
C MET A 1 -7.10 -28.03 -18.96
N ARG A 2 -6.47 -28.60 -17.93
CA ARG A 2 -5.83 -27.83 -16.83
C ARG A 2 -4.49 -27.21 -17.23
N LEU A 3 -3.77 -27.83 -18.16
CA LEU A 3 -2.44 -27.39 -18.63
C LEU A 3 -2.48 -26.01 -19.30
N THR A 4 -3.49 -25.74 -20.14
CA THR A 4 -3.65 -24.48 -20.87
C THR A 4 -3.85 -23.28 -19.93
N ASN A 5 -4.59 -23.45 -18.83
CA ASN A 5 -4.80 -22.39 -17.82
C ASN A 5 -3.53 -22.08 -17.00
N VAL A 6 -2.59 -23.02 -16.91
CA VAL A 6 -1.31 -22.82 -16.22
C VAL A 6 -0.28 -22.19 -17.16
N LEU A 7 -0.20 -22.67 -18.40
CA LEU A 7 0.76 -22.23 -19.42
C LEU A 7 0.43 -20.84 -20.00
N PHE A 8 -0.86 -20.53 -20.22
CA PHE A 8 -1.32 -19.23 -20.71
C PHE A 8 -1.78 -18.28 -19.59
N LYS A 9 -1.36 -18.52 -18.36
CA LYS A 9 -1.71 -17.64 -17.23
C LYS A 9 -1.07 -16.28 -17.44
N LYS A 10 -1.88 -15.23 -17.60
CA LYS A 10 -1.40 -13.84 -17.62
C LYS A 10 -0.61 -13.57 -16.34
N VAL A 11 0.70 -13.35 -16.50
CA VAL A 11 1.60 -13.11 -15.36
C VAL A 11 1.17 -11.81 -14.71
N LYS A 12 0.78 -11.88 -13.42
CA LYS A 12 0.45 -10.69 -12.64
C LYS A 12 1.74 -9.96 -12.27
N SER A 13 1.72 -8.63 -12.23
CA SER A 13 2.90 -7.84 -11.86
C SER A 13 3.41 -8.22 -10.47
N LYS A 14 4.74 -8.29 -10.29
CA LYS A 14 5.38 -8.57 -8.99
C LYS A 14 5.08 -7.47 -7.96
N ARG A 15 5.06 -6.20 -8.40
CA ARG A 15 4.76 -5.03 -7.58
C ARG A 15 3.34 -4.56 -7.84
N ILE A 16 2.69 -4.09 -6.78
CA ILE A 16 1.39 -3.43 -6.82
C ILE A 16 1.47 -2.09 -6.12
N MET A 17 0.70 -1.13 -6.61
CA MET A 17 0.51 0.14 -5.95
C MET A 17 -0.52 -0.02 -4.83
N VAL A 18 -0.22 0.55 -3.67
CA VAL A 18 -1.10 0.58 -2.50
C VAL A 18 -1.14 1.99 -1.94
N VAL A 19 -2.24 2.34 -1.29
CA VAL A 19 -2.35 3.54 -0.48
C VAL A 19 -1.95 3.18 0.94
N LEU A 20 -1.03 3.94 1.52
CA LEU A 20 -0.81 3.97 2.96
C LEU A 20 -1.54 5.18 3.53
N GLU A 21 -2.10 4.98 4.71
CA GLU A 21 -2.84 5.99 5.44
C GLU A 21 -2.20 6.17 6.81
N SER A 22 -1.95 7.43 7.17
CA SER A 22 -1.46 7.79 8.50
C SER A 22 -2.52 7.46 9.54
N VAL A 23 -2.09 6.82 10.63
CA VAL A 23 -2.98 6.48 11.75
C VAL A 23 -3.40 7.72 12.54
N VAL A 24 -2.62 8.81 12.48
CA VAL A 24 -2.86 10.03 13.25
C VAL A 24 -3.86 10.94 12.54
N SER A 25 -3.57 11.30 11.29
CA SER A 25 -4.35 12.31 10.55
C SER A 25 -5.21 11.78 9.41
N GLY A 26 -5.05 10.51 9.03
CA GLY A 26 -5.63 9.99 7.79
C GLY A 26 -4.91 10.48 6.52
N HIS A 27 -3.73 11.13 6.62
CA HIS A 27 -2.93 11.49 5.45
C HIS A 27 -2.61 10.27 4.59
N GLN A 28 -2.98 10.32 3.31
CA GLN A 28 -2.79 9.20 2.38
C GLN A 28 -1.66 9.47 1.39
N TYR A 29 -0.89 8.42 1.08
CA TYR A 29 0.09 8.45 0.01
C TYR A 29 0.25 7.10 -0.69
N ASN A 30 0.72 7.13 -1.94
CA ASN A 30 0.93 5.94 -2.74
C ASN A 30 2.32 5.33 -2.51
N ALA A 31 2.38 4.01 -2.37
CA ALA A 31 3.62 3.25 -2.34
C ALA A 31 3.51 1.98 -3.19
N PHE A 32 4.67 1.37 -3.45
CA PHE A 32 4.74 0.06 -4.08
C PHE A 32 5.04 -1.00 -3.04
N ARG A 33 4.32 -2.12 -3.10
CA ARG A 33 4.63 -3.34 -2.34
C ARG A 33 4.76 -4.55 -3.23
N GLU A 34 5.46 -5.57 -2.77
CA GLU A 34 5.44 -6.87 -3.41
C GLU A 34 4.08 -7.54 -3.18
N ARG A 35 3.52 -8.12 -4.24
CA ARG A 35 2.14 -8.64 -4.26
C ARG A 35 1.89 -9.70 -3.19
N LEU A 36 2.88 -10.58 -2.98
CA LEU A 36 2.80 -11.70 -2.04
C LEU A 36 3.42 -11.38 -0.67
N ALA A 37 3.93 -10.16 -0.48
CA ALA A 37 4.44 -9.73 0.80
C ALA A 37 3.30 -9.32 1.75
N GLU A 38 3.64 -9.25 3.04
CA GLU A 38 2.77 -8.76 4.11
C GLU A 38 2.42 -7.28 3.95
N LYS A 39 1.55 -6.78 4.83
CA LYS A 39 1.14 -5.37 4.85
C LYS A 39 2.35 -4.50 5.15
N ILE A 40 2.46 -3.38 4.43
CA ILE A 40 3.51 -2.39 4.71
C ILE A 40 3.07 -1.51 5.88
N GLU A 41 3.91 -1.44 6.89
CA GLU A 41 3.81 -0.50 8.00
C GLU A 41 5.15 0.24 8.09
N VAL A 42 5.09 1.57 8.08
CA VAL A 42 6.29 2.41 8.07
C VAL A 42 6.10 3.63 8.95
N ILE A 43 7.19 4.08 9.54
CA ILE A 43 7.27 5.37 10.22
C ILE A 43 7.68 6.41 9.18
N ARG A 44 6.80 7.36 8.91
CA ARG A 44 7.02 8.44 7.95
C ARG A 44 6.49 9.75 8.52
N PHE A 45 7.10 10.86 8.11
CA PHE A 45 6.58 12.19 8.41
C PHE A 45 5.16 12.37 7.87
N ASP A 46 4.26 12.83 8.73
CA ASP A 46 2.88 13.19 8.42
C ASP A 46 2.73 14.72 8.52
N PRO A 47 2.49 15.44 7.40
CA PRO A 47 2.42 16.90 7.41
C PRO A 47 1.21 17.46 8.17
N TYR A 48 0.18 16.65 8.43
CA TYR A 48 -1.04 17.11 9.09
C TYR A 48 -1.05 16.85 10.60
N SER A 49 0.01 16.26 11.16
CA SER A 49 0.06 15.96 12.59
C SER A 49 -0.05 17.21 13.47
N GLU A 50 0.59 18.31 13.07
CA GLU A 50 0.65 19.54 13.86
C GLU A 50 -0.71 20.23 14.01
N TYR A 51 -1.54 20.23 12.95
CA TYR A 51 -2.87 20.84 12.98
C TYR A 51 -3.81 20.13 13.95
N ILE A 52 -3.71 18.80 14.09
CA ILE A 52 -4.58 18.01 14.98
C ILE A 52 -4.35 18.38 16.45
N TYR A 53 -3.10 18.68 16.84
CA TYR A 53 -2.80 19.09 18.21
C TYR A 53 -3.23 20.53 18.53
N MET A 54 -3.55 21.35 17.52
CA MET A 54 -4.00 22.73 17.71
C MET A 54 -5.52 22.84 17.90
N ASP A 55 -6.28 21.86 17.41
CA ASP A 55 -7.76 21.83 17.49
C ASP A 55 -8.30 21.09 18.73
N SER A 56 -7.42 20.62 19.62
CA SER A 56 -7.73 19.88 20.87
C SER A 56 -7.42 20.68 22.13
#